data_AF-A0A8C6UEG4-F1
#
_entry.id   AF-A0A8C6UEG4-F1
#
_cell.length_a   1.000
_cell.length_b   1.000
_cell.length_c   1.000
_cell.angle_alpha   90.00
_cell.angle_beta   90.00
_cell.angle_gamma   90.00
#
_symmetry.space_group_name_H-M   'P 1'
#
loop_
_entity.id
_entity.type
_entity.pdbx_description
1 polymer ?
#
loop_
_entity_poly.entity_id
_entity_poly.type
_entity_poly.pdbx_seq_one_letter_code
_entity_poly.pdbx_strand_id
1 'polypeptide(L)'
;MTGTGGKATGTVELFPLNGRSQSEVEPLSRDTVNNLREHLKISKDYFSMLVVGKDGDVKAWFTSPLWSLDSIYDLVDSLELRVQEEKLQRRLGIHCSDDKDQGPSQGGHYHEYDVDGTDERYLYQGPEE
;
A
#
# COMPACT_ATOMS: atom_id res chain seq x y z
N MET A 1 6.09 -7.30 4.70
CA MET A 1 7.34 -7.86 5.28
C MET A 1 7.35 -7.56 6.77
N THR A 2 7.63 -8.55 7.62
CA THR A 2 7.58 -8.43 9.09
C THR A 2 8.81 -9.07 9.72
N GLY A 3 9.10 -8.72 10.99
CA GLY A 3 10.27 -9.22 11.72
C GLY A 3 11.62 -8.65 11.22
N THR A 4 12.72 -9.07 11.83
CA THR A 4 14.10 -8.65 11.49
C THR A 4 15.07 -9.83 11.60
N GLY A 5 16.12 -9.82 10.77
CA GLY A 5 17.20 -10.80 10.85
C GLY A 5 16.69 -12.24 10.78
N GLY A 6 16.99 -13.05 11.81
CA GLY A 6 16.57 -14.46 11.95
C GLY A 6 15.08 -14.74 11.81
N LYS A 7 14.24 -13.72 12.09
CA LYS A 7 12.79 -13.83 12.17
C LYS A 7 12.07 -13.09 11.03
N ALA A 8 12.79 -12.73 9.96
CA ALA A 8 12.21 -11.98 8.86
C ALA A 8 11.30 -12.87 8.00
N THR A 9 10.07 -12.40 7.74
CA THR A 9 9.06 -13.09 6.95
C THR A 9 8.35 -12.12 5.99
N GLY A 10 7.81 -12.64 4.90
CA GLY A 10 7.05 -11.83 3.94
C GLY A 10 6.25 -12.68 2.98
N THR A 11 5.27 -12.06 2.35
CA THR A 11 4.46 -12.65 1.28
C THR A 11 4.41 -11.67 0.12
N VAL A 12 4.26 -12.20 -1.09
CA VAL A 12 3.93 -11.45 -2.31
C VAL A 12 2.54 -11.89 -2.73
N GLU A 13 1.68 -10.91 -3.01
CA GLU A 13 0.35 -11.15 -3.55
C GLU A 13 0.29 -10.62 -4.97
N LEU A 14 0.00 -11.51 -5.92
CA LEU A 14 -0.06 -11.21 -7.35
C LEU A 14 -1.51 -10.99 -7.77
N PHE A 15 -1.81 -9.80 -8.29
CA PHE A 15 -3.13 -9.47 -8.82
C PHE A 15 -3.10 -9.49 -10.36
N PRO A 16 -3.65 -10.52 -11.02
CA PRO A 16 -3.60 -10.64 -12.46
C PRO A 16 -4.50 -9.59 -13.14
N LEU A 17 -3.95 -8.88 -14.13
CA LEU A 17 -4.68 -7.88 -14.93
C LEU A 17 -5.75 -8.49 -15.86
N ASN A 18 -5.85 -9.83 -15.90
CA ASN A 18 -6.76 -10.57 -16.77
C ASN A 18 -8.22 -10.60 -16.27
N GLY A 19 -8.58 -9.73 -15.31
CA GLY A 19 -9.94 -9.64 -14.77
C GLY A 19 -10.34 -10.78 -13.82
N ARG A 20 -9.39 -11.63 -13.40
CA ARG A 20 -9.63 -12.64 -12.37
C ARG A 20 -9.39 -12.01 -11.00
N SER A 21 -10.36 -12.14 -10.10
CA SER A 21 -10.26 -11.65 -8.72
C SER A 21 -9.43 -12.55 -7.80
N GLN A 22 -8.97 -13.71 -8.28
CA GLN A 22 -8.07 -14.56 -7.51
C GLN A 22 -6.65 -13.99 -7.55
N SER A 23 -6.17 -13.60 -6.38
CA SER A 23 -4.77 -13.31 -6.14
C SER A 23 -4.01 -14.60 -5.78
N GLU A 24 -2.76 -14.68 -6.21
CA GLU A 24 -1.85 -15.73 -5.77
C GLU A 24 -0.94 -15.18 -4.69
N VAL A 25 -0.92 -15.81 -3.52
CA VAL A 25 -0.07 -15.42 -2.39
C VAL A 25 1.11 -16.39 -2.30
N GLU A 26 2.32 -15.87 -2.50
CA GLU A 26 3.57 -16.63 -2.41
C GLU A 26 4.39 -16.20 -1.18
N PRO A 27 4.87 -17.14 -0.35
CA PRO A 27 5.78 -16.81 0.74
C PRO A 27 7.16 -16.42 0.20
N LEU A 28 7.71 -15.33 0.70
CA LEU A 28 9.07 -14.91 0.38
C LEU A 28 10.09 -15.64 1.26
N SER A 29 11.20 -16.05 0.64
CA SER A 29 12.34 -16.57 1.39
C SER A 29 12.91 -15.50 2.32
N ARG A 30 13.50 -15.92 3.44
CA ARG A 30 14.14 -15.02 4.41
C ARG A 30 15.24 -14.17 3.75
N ASP A 31 16.03 -14.75 2.86
CA ASP A 31 17.10 -14.05 2.16
C ASP A 31 16.54 -13.00 1.19
N THR A 32 15.47 -13.32 0.46
CA THR A 32 14.74 -12.36 -0.38
C THR A 32 14.21 -11.19 0.44
N VAL A 33 13.60 -11.46 1.60
CA VAL A 33 13.08 -10.41 2.50
C VAL A 33 14.22 -9.50 2.99
N ASN A 34 15.35 -10.06 3.41
CA ASN A 34 16.48 -9.24 3.87
C ASN A 34 17.11 -8.43 2.72
N ASN A 35 17.27 -9.02 1.54
CA ASN A 35 17.83 -8.33 0.36
C ASN A 35 16.92 -7.20 -0.12
N LEU A 36 15.59 -7.42 -0.19
CA LEU A 36 14.62 -6.38 -0.53
C LEU A 36 14.67 -5.23 0.47
N ARG A 37 14.77 -5.56 1.76
CA ARG A 37 14.87 -4.56 2.83
C ARG A 37 16.10 -3.67 2.65
N GLU A 38 17.24 -4.27 2.35
CA GLU A 38 18.50 -3.54 2.11
C GLU A 38 18.46 -2.69 0.85
N HIS A 39 17.91 -3.24 -0.24
CA HIS A 39 17.82 -2.56 -1.54
C HIS A 39 16.89 -1.36 -1.49
N LEU A 40 15.72 -1.52 -0.85
CA LEU A 40 14.70 -0.48 -0.70
C LEU A 40 14.96 0.45 0.49
N LYS A 41 16.07 0.27 1.21
CA LYS A 41 16.44 1.05 2.41
C LYS A 41 15.33 1.08 3.47
N ILE A 42 14.61 -0.03 3.63
CA ILE A 42 13.53 -0.18 4.60
C ILE A 42 14.12 -0.44 5.99
N SER A 43 14.24 0.59 6.82
CA SER A 43 14.65 0.45 8.22
C SER A 43 13.43 0.33 9.14
N LYS A 44 13.61 -0.06 10.41
CA LYS A 44 12.55 0.03 11.41
C LYS A 44 12.22 1.48 11.79
N ASP A 45 13.18 2.38 11.60
CA ASP A 45 13.14 3.76 12.09
C ASP A 45 12.66 4.74 11.01
N TYR A 46 12.42 4.26 9.77
CA TYR A 46 12.04 5.09 8.64
C TYR A 46 10.79 4.55 7.97
N PHE A 47 9.73 5.36 7.99
CA PHE A 47 8.56 5.14 7.14
C PHE A 47 8.88 5.57 5.71
N SER A 48 8.44 4.78 4.74
CA SER A 48 8.51 5.14 3.33
C SER A 48 7.32 4.53 2.58
N MET A 49 6.57 5.37 1.89
CA MET A 49 5.52 4.95 0.96
C MET A 49 5.81 5.55 -0.40
N LEU A 50 5.82 4.72 -1.43
CA LEU A 50 6.00 5.15 -2.81
C LEU A 50 4.74 4.84 -3.61
N VAL A 51 4.29 5.81 -4.41
CA VAL A 51 3.27 5.60 -5.42
C VAL A 51 4.00 5.40 -6.75
N VAL A 52 3.90 4.20 -7.32
CA VAL A 52 4.56 3.85 -8.58
C VAL A 52 3.50 3.74 -9.68
N GLY A 53 3.74 4.40 -10.81
CA GLY A 53 2.84 4.36 -11.95
C GLY A 53 2.90 3.03 -12.71
N LYS A 54 1.94 2.82 -13.62
CA LYS A 54 1.93 1.65 -14.53
C LYS A 54 3.12 1.63 -15.48
N ASP A 55 3.76 2.77 -15.69
CA ASP A 55 5.02 2.94 -16.43
C ASP A 55 6.26 2.50 -15.62
N GLY A 56 6.09 2.20 -14.33
CA GLY A 56 7.17 1.84 -13.42
C GLY A 56 7.86 3.05 -12.75
N ASP A 57 7.44 4.27 -13.07
CA ASP A 57 8.04 5.48 -12.51
C ASP A 57 7.44 5.85 -11.16
N VAL A 58 8.26 6.39 -10.25
CA VAL A 58 7.81 6.92 -8.97
C VAL A 58 7.04 8.23 -9.19
N LYS A 59 5.78 8.28 -8.77
CA LYS A 59 4.88 9.44 -8.86
C LYS A 59 4.84 10.27 -7.57
N ALA A 60 5.01 9.62 -6.42
CA ALA A 60 5.15 10.29 -5.13
C ALA A 60 5.95 9.44 -4.15
N TRP A 61 6.61 10.12 -3.20
CA TRP A 61 7.33 9.50 -2.10
C TRP A 61 6.96 10.23 -0.81
N PHE A 62 6.38 9.49 0.14
CA PHE A 62 6.05 9.95 1.48
C PHE A 62 7.02 9.36 2.50
N THR A 63 7.63 10.23 3.30
CA THR A 63 8.59 9.88 4.37
C THR A 63 7.94 9.80 5.75
N SER A 64 6.65 10.11 5.85
CA SER A 64 5.82 9.97 7.04
C SER A 64 4.51 9.24 6.71
N PRO A 65 3.94 8.49 7.67
CA PRO A 65 2.66 7.83 7.47
C PRO A 65 1.57 8.87 7.25
N LEU A 66 0.74 8.63 6.23
CA LEU A 66 -0.48 9.40 6.01
C LEU A 66 -1.60 8.84 6.88
N TRP A 67 -2.39 9.74 7.47
CA TRP A 67 -3.50 9.35 8.34
C TRP A 67 -4.72 8.83 7.59
N SER A 68 -4.85 9.18 6.31
CA SER A 68 -5.91 8.67 5.43
C SER A 68 -5.35 8.29 4.07
N LEU A 69 -5.88 7.21 3.52
CA LEU A 69 -5.63 6.81 2.14
C LEU A 69 -6.42 7.65 1.13
N ASP A 70 -7.41 8.45 1.55
CA ASP A 70 -8.21 9.29 0.64
C ASP A 70 -7.32 10.20 -0.21
N SER A 71 -6.32 10.83 0.41
CA SER A 71 -5.37 11.68 -0.31
C SER A 71 -4.48 10.91 -1.30
N ILE A 72 -4.23 9.62 -1.04
CA ILE A 72 -3.52 8.75 -1.99
C ILE A 72 -4.44 8.40 -3.16
N TYR A 73 -5.71 8.09 -2.90
CA TYR A 73 -6.68 7.82 -3.96
C TYR A 73 -6.90 9.04 -4.85
N ASP A 74 -7.06 10.24 -4.26
CA ASP A 74 -7.17 11.49 -5.01
C ASP A 74 -5.92 11.74 -5.88
N LEU A 75 -4.73 11.49 -5.33
CA LEU A 75 -3.48 11.57 -6.10
C LEU A 75 -3.51 10.59 -7.28
N VAL A 76 -3.86 9.32 -7.04
CA VAL A 76 -3.90 8.28 -8.09
C VAL A 76 -4.93 8.64 -9.16
N ASP A 77 -6.12 9.11 -8.79
CA ASP A 77 -7.18 9.47 -9.72
C ASP A 77 -6.87 10.76 -10.50
N SER A 78 -5.97 11.60 -10.00
CA SER A 78 -5.44 12.75 -10.75
C SER A 78 -4.41 12.37 -11.82
N LEU A 79 -3.85 11.15 -11.79
CA LEU A 79 -2.82 10.73 -12.75
C LEU A 79 -3.39 10.62 -14.18
N GLU A 80 -2.67 11.14 -15.17
CA GLU A 80 -3.15 11.17 -16.56
C GLU A 80 -3.51 9.77 -17.10
N LEU A 81 -2.65 8.78 -16.86
CA LEU A 81 -2.91 7.39 -17.27
C LEU A 81 -4.18 6.83 -16.62
N ARG A 82 -4.47 7.22 -15.37
CA ARG A 82 -5.68 6.81 -14.65
C ARG A 82 -6.93 7.45 -15.25
N VAL A 83 -6.87 8.74 -15.58
CA VAL A 83 -7.95 9.45 -16.29
C VAL A 83 -8.22 8.84 -17.67
N GLN A 84 -7.18 8.45 -18.41
CA GLN A 84 -7.33 7.80 -19.71
C GLN A 84 -7.96 6.40 -19.59
N GLU A 85 -7.56 5.63 -18.59
CA GLU A 85 -8.14 4.32 -18.29
C GLU A 85 -9.63 4.44 -17.93
N GLU A 86 -9.99 5.38 -17.07
CA GLU A 86 -11.39 5.59 -16.67
C GLU A 86 -12.26 5.93 -17.89
N LYS A 87 -11.79 6.80 -18.78
CA LYS A 87 -12.49 7.10 -20.05
C LYS A 87 -12.63 5.86 -20.92
N LEU A 88 -11.63 4.98 -20.96
CA LEU A 88 -11.71 3.72 -21.70
C LEU A 88 -12.73 2.77 -21.07
N GLN A 89 -12.69 2.58 -19.75
CA GLN A 89 -13.65 1.75 -19.02
C GLN A 89 -15.09 2.20 -19.28
N ARG A 90 -15.37 3.52 -19.18
CA ARG A 90 -16.68 4.11 -19.49
C ARG A 90 -17.10 3.84 -20.94
N ARG A 91 -16.20 3.98 -21.91
CA ARG A 91 -16.49 3.67 -23.34
C ARG A 91 -16.78 2.19 -23.57
N LEU A 92 -16.15 1.31 -22.81
CA LEU A 92 -16.32 -0.14 -22.91
C LEU A 92 -17.48 -0.67 -22.04
N GLY A 93 -18.16 0.19 -21.28
CA GLY A 93 -19.22 -0.22 -20.36
C GLY A 93 -18.72 -1.03 -19.17
N ILE A 94 -17.42 -0.96 -18.87
CA ILE A 94 -16.81 -1.62 -17.70
C ILE A 94 -17.15 -0.75 -16.49
N HIS A 95 -17.88 -1.32 -15.53
CA HIS A 95 -18.13 -0.71 -14.24
C HIS A 95 -17.80 -1.71 -13.13
N CYS A 96 -17.39 -1.20 -11.97
CA CYS A 96 -17.34 -2.03 -10.77
C CYS A 96 -18.78 -2.31 -10.32
N SER A 97 -19.07 -3.54 -9.89
CA SER A 97 -20.33 -3.83 -9.21
C SER A 97 -20.27 -3.22 -7.80
N ASP A 98 -21.34 -2.56 -7.38
CA ASP A 98 -21.50 -2.02 -6.02
C ASP A 98 -21.74 -3.11 -4.95
N ASP A 99 -21.58 -4.39 -5.31
CA ASP A 99 -21.81 -5.54 -4.42
C ASP A 99 -20.76 -5.57 -3.30
N LYS A 100 -21.07 -4.84 -2.23
CA LYS A 100 -20.43 -4.95 -0.92
C LYS A 100 -20.71 -6.29 -0.22
N ASP A 101 -21.48 -7.19 -0.83
CA ASP A 101 -22.06 -8.37 -0.15
C ASP A 101 -21.67 -9.75 -0.73
N GLN A 102 -20.59 -9.88 -1.51
CA GLN A 102 -20.14 -11.22 -1.94
C GLN A 102 -18.61 -11.38 -2.09
N GLY A 103 -17.89 -10.99 -1.06
CA GLY A 103 -16.58 -11.56 -0.71
C GLY A 103 -16.60 -11.94 0.76
N PRO A 104 -15.84 -12.94 1.23
CA PRO A 104 -15.78 -13.22 2.65
C PRO A 104 -15.34 -11.92 3.34
N SER A 105 -16.21 -11.38 4.18
CA SER A 105 -15.92 -10.23 5.03
C SER A 105 -14.78 -10.60 5.98
N GLN A 106 -13.54 -10.51 5.50
CA GLN A 106 -12.46 -10.04 6.37
C GLN A 106 -12.60 -8.53 6.33
N GLY A 107 -13.29 -7.99 7.32
CA GLY A 107 -13.28 -6.56 7.58
C GLY A 107 -11.83 -6.09 7.51
N GLY A 108 -11.61 -4.97 6.83
CA GLY A 108 -10.35 -4.25 6.84
C GLY A 108 -10.05 -3.79 8.27
N HIS A 109 -9.64 -4.73 9.11
CA HIS A 109 -8.89 -4.42 10.31
C HIS A 109 -7.52 -4.06 9.77
N TYR A 110 -7.31 -2.76 9.52
CA TYR A 110 -5.96 -2.24 9.55
C TYR A 110 -5.34 -2.81 10.83
N HIS A 111 -4.28 -3.59 10.66
CA HIS A 111 -3.55 -4.10 11.81
C HIS A 111 -2.98 -2.86 12.47
N GLU A 112 -3.69 -2.38 13.50
CA GLU A 112 -3.16 -1.46 14.47
C GLU A 112 -1.82 -2.06 14.88
N TYR A 113 -0.75 -1.32 14.60
CA TYR A 113 0.55 -1.71 15.09
C TYR A 113 0.42 -1.68 16.60
N ASP A 114 0.37 -2.85 17.25
CA ASP A 114 0.53 -2.96 18.69
C ASP A 114 1.87 -2.30 19.04
N VAL A 115 1.82 -1.01 19.37
CA VAL A 115 2.89 -0.29 20.03
C VAL A 115 2.79 -0.67 21.50
N ASP A 116 3.08 -1.93 21.81
CA ASP A 116 3.43 -2.29 23.18
C ASP A 116 4.87 -1.80 23.43
N GLY A 117 4.94 -0.67 24.11
CA GLY A 117 6.15 -0.15 24.76
C GLY A 117 7.09 0.62 23.85
N THR A 118 6.90 1.94 23.72
CA THR A 118 7.71 2.97 24.44
C THR A 118 7.55 4.37 23.81
N ASP A 119 7.42 5.33 24.72
CA ASP A 119 7.60 6.79 24.59
C ASP A 119 6.42 7.63 24.05
N GLU A 120 5.56 7.98 25.00
CA GLU A 120 4.74 9.19 24.99
C GLU A 120 5.62 10.43 24.77
N ARG A 121 5.63 11.02 23.56
CA ARG A 121 5.92 12.46 23.34
C ARG A 121 5.86 12.91 21.88
N TYR A 122 4.69 12.91 21.25
CA TYR A 122 4.44 13.85 20.14
C TYR A 122 3.00 14.35 20.20
N LEU A 123 2.72 15.18 21.22
CA LEU A 123 1.55 16.05 21.20
C LEU A 123 1.81 17.17 20.20
N TYR A 124 0.87 17.31 19.26
CA TYR A 124 0.74 18.42 18.33
C TYR A 124 0.82 19.76 19.07
N GLN A 125 1.77 20.60 18.69
CA GLN A 125 1.70 22.04 18.91
C GLN A 125 1.33 22.68 17.57
N GLY A 126 0.09 23.18 17.51
CA GLY A 126 -0.40 23.97 16.38
C GLY A 126 0.35 25.30 16.25
N PRO A 127 0.15 26.01 15.13
CA PRO A 127 0.87 27.24 14.85
C PRO A 127 0.33 28.39 15.73
N GLU A 128 1.22 29.11 16.40
CA GLU A 128 0.93 30.45 16.91
C GLU A 128 1.43 31.47 15.86
N GLU A 129 0.66 32.55 15.72
CA GLU A 129 0.75 33.66 14.74
C GLU A 129 2.09 34.42 14.72
#